data_AF-A0A522REB4-F1
#
_entry.id   AF-A0A522REB4-F1
#
_cell.length_a   1.000
_cell.length_b   1.000
_cell.length_c   1.000
_cell.angle_alpha   90.00
_cell.angle_beta   90.00
_cell.angle_gamma   90.00
#
_symmetry.space_group_name_H-M   'P 1'
#
loop_
_entity.id
_entity.type
_entity.pdbx_description
1 polymer ?
#
loop_
_entity_poly.entity_id
_entity_poly.type
_entity_poly.pdbx_seq_one_letter_code
_entity_poly.pdbx_strand_id
1 'polypeptide(L)'
;MKRINTKHPGIDQLPSGRWRARVRRKDHPPQTETFARLADAEAWKRRIESEQERGVWNDNTVADATTLADGLDDYEKKITPGKKSAKGEASILNIIREDAKSLGLLYKPMSRVDGGDLASLRDRWKADGVKPATIHRRMALVSHLYTVAREEWKMKGLHNPARDVKLPPVRNSRRRRIRKEEFDAIVAASESAEFPDFAGILYETAMRRSELQTLAWENVNIKSRTAR
;
A
#
# COMPACT_ATOMS: atom_id res chain seq x y z
N MET A 1 -13.55 8.95 -47.16
CA MET A 1 -14.07 9.19 -45.79
C MET A 1 -13.78 10.62 -45.38
N LYS A 2 -14.80 11.48 -45.27
CA LYS A 2 -14.63 12.89 -44.90
C LYS A 2 -14.34 12.99 -43.40
N ARG A 3 -13.15 13.49 -43.03
CA ARG A 3 -12.87 13.92 -41.65
C ARG A 3 -13.75 15.12 -41.37
N ILE A 4 -14.72 14.98 -40.46
CA ILE A 4 -15.52 16.12 -39.99
C ILE A 4 -14.56 17.00 -39.20
N ASN A 5 -14.16 18.12 -39.81
CA ASN A 5 -13.25 19.09 -39.21
C ASN A 5 -14.06 19.86 -38.16
N THR A 6 -14.05 19.39 -36.92
CA THR A 6 -14.58 20.14 -35.77
C THR A 6 -13.79 21.44 -35.61
N LYS A 7 -14.46 22.53 -35.19
CA LYS A 7 -13.87 23.87 -34.94
C LYS A 7 -12.74 23.88 -33.89
N HIS A 8 -12.31 22.73 -33.39
CA HIS A 8 -11.35 22.55 -32.31
C HIS A 8 -10.12 21.80 -32.81
N PRO A 9 -8.98 22.48 -33.04
CA PRO A 9 -7.75 21.83 -33.48
C PRO A 9 -7.32 20.76 -32.46
N GLY A 10 -7.13 19.53 -32.94
CA GLY A 10 -6.72 18.38 -32.12
C GLY A 10 -7.84 17.49 -31.60
N ILE A 11 -9.11 17.72 -31.97
CA ILE A 11 -10.22 16.81 -31.65
C ILE A 11 -10.83 16.26 -32.95
N ASP A 12 -11.04 14.95 -33.03
CA ASP A 12 -11.64 14.30 -34.21
C ASP A 12 -12.59 13.16 -33.82
N GLN A 13 -13.68 13.00 -34.58
CA GLN A 13 -14.63 11.89 -34.37
C GLN A 13 -14.12 10.61 -35.06
N LEU A 14 -14.12 9.50 -34.31
CA LEU A 14 -13.74 8.18 -34.80
C LEU A 14 -14.91 7.48 -35.52
N PRO A 15 -14.65 6.48 -36.39
CA PRO A 15 -15.70 5.68 -37.02
C PRO A 15 -16.64 4.98 -36.03
N SER A 16 -16.18 4.74 -34.80
CA SER A 16 -16.96 4.18 -33.70
C SER A 16 -17.94 5.16 -33.04
N GLY A 17 -18.01 6.41 -33.51
CA GLY A 17 -18.84 7.48 -32.93
C GLY A 17 -18.21 8.18 -31.73
N ARG A 18 -17.12 7.65 -31.17
CA ARG A 18 -16.35 8.25 -30.07
C ARG A 18 -15.53 9.45 -30.54
N TRP A 19 -15.24 10.36 -29.61
CA TRP A 19 -14.44 11.56 -29.83
C TRP A 19 -13.01 11.36 -29.34
N ARG A 20 -12.02 11.55 -30.22
CA ARG A 20 -10.60 11.49 -29.85
C ARG A 20 -10.06 12.89 -29.67
N ALA A 21 -9.47 13.18 -28.52
CA ALA A 21 -8.72 14.41 -28.26
C ALA A 21 -7.22 14.12 -28.27
N ARG A 22 -6.44 15.04 -28.86
CA ARG A 22 -4.98 14.99 -28.97
C ARG A 22 -4.38 16.32 -28.50
N VAL A 23 -3.45 16.24 -27.56
CA VAL A 23 -2.64 17.37 -27.09
C VAL A 23 -1.19 17.14 -27.51
N ARG A 24 -0.64 18.10 -28.25
CA ARG A 24 0.77 18.12 -28.66
C ARG A 24 1.33 19.50 -28.34
N ARG A 25 2.26 19.57 -27.38
CA ARG A 25 3.04 20.77 -27.06
C ARG A 25 4.52 20.44 -27.09
N LYS A 26 5.34 21.47 -27.34
CA LYS A 26 6.79 21.39 -27.25
C LYS A 26 7.17 21.01 -25.80
N ASP A 27 8.15 20.14 -25.64
CA ASP A 27 8.68 19.66 -24.35
C ASP A 27 7.74 18.80 -23.49
N HIS A 28 6.58 18.38 -24.02
CA HIS A 28 5.67 17.43 -23.38
C HIS A 28 5.38 16.22 -24.29
N PRO A 29 5.23 15.00 -23.74
CA PRO A 29 4.87 13.83 -24.53
C PRO A 29 3.47 13.98 -25.15
N PRO A 30 3.24 13.45 -26.37
CA PRO A 30 1.94 13.56 -27.02
C PRO A 30 0.89 12.76 -26.25
N GLN A 31 -0.20 13.42 -25.84
CA GLN A 31 -1.31 12.79 -25.11
C GLN A 31 -2.50 12.58 -26.03
N THR A 32 -3.13 11.41 -25.94
CA THR A 32 -4.32 11.05 -26.73
C THR A 32 -5.30 10.26 -25.87
N GLU A 33 -6.54 10.72 -25.80
CA GLU A 33 -7.62 10.01 -25.10
C GLU A 33 -8.92 10.02 -25.91
N THR A 34 -9.80 9.05 -25.65
CA THR A 34 -11.06 8.89 -26.39
C THR A 34 -12.28 8.91 -25.47
N PHE A 35 -13.26 9.74 -25.82
CA PHE A 35 -14.45 10.05 -25.02
C PHE A 35 -15.72 9.68 -25.77
N ALA A 36 -16.82 9.51 -25.04
CA ALA A 36 -18.14 9.29 -25.65
C ALA A 36 -18.74 10.59 -26.20
N ARG A 37 -18.46 11.75 -25.58
CA ARG A 37 -19.04 13.05 -25.94
C ARG A 37 -17.95 14.06 -26.35
N LEU A 38 -18.30 14.97 -27.26
CA LEU A 38 -17.43 16.05 -27.72
C LEU A 38 -17.05 16.99 -26.57
N ALA A 39 -18.02 17.36 -25.73
CA ALA A 39 -17.81 18.25 -24.59
C ALA A 39 -16.77 17.70 -23.60
N ASP A 40 -16.80 16.39 -23.33
CA ASP A 40 -15.83 15.73 -22.45
C ASP A 40 -14.42 15.77 -23.06
N ALA A 41 -14.33 15.53 -24.38
CA ALA A 41 -13.06 15.61 -25.12
C ALA A 41 -12.47 17.03 -25.10
N GLU A 42 -13.30 18.06 -25.25
CA GLU A 42 -12.90 19.47 -25.16
C GLU A 42 -12.47 19.87 -23.75
N ALA A 43 -13.23 19.48 -22.72
CA ALA A 43 -12.91 19.75 -21.32
C ALA A 43 -11.59 19.08 -20.91
N TRP A 44 -11.40 17.82 -21.30
CA TRP A 44 -10.15 17.11 -21.09
C TRP A 44 -8.97 17.80 -21.77
N LYS A 45 -9.12 18.18 -23.05
CA LYS A 45 -8.07 18.85 -23.81
C LYS A 45 -7.65 20.16 -23.15
N ARG A 46 -8.61 21.01 -22.77
CA ARG A 46 -8.36 22.29 -22.06
C ARG A 46 -7.67 22.07 -20.72
N ARG A 47 -8.09 21.06 -19.97
CA ARG A 47 -7.49 20.71 -18.67
C ARG A 47 -6.01 20.35 -18.83
N ILE A 48 -5.69 19.42 -19.74
CA ILE A 48 -4.31 19.00 -19.99
C ILE A 48 -3.44 20.16 -20.50
N GLU A 49 -3.96 20.97 -21.43
CA GLU A 49 -3.22 22.14 -21.93
C GLU A 49 -2.93 23.16 -20.81
N SER A 50 -3.88 23.39 -19.91
CA SER A 50 -3.71 24.29 -18.75
C SER A 50 -2.76 23.72 -17.70
N GLU A 51 -2.84 22.42 -17.40
CA GLU A 51 -1.91 21.75 -16.49
C GLU A 51 -0.47 21.81 -17.01
N GLN A 52 -0.27 21.61 -18.33
CA GLN A 52 1.04 21.71 -18.97
C GLN A 52 1.57 23.14 -18.92
N GLU A 53 0.73 24.13 -19.24
CA GLU A 53 1.08 25.56 -19.19
C GLU A 53 1.48 26.02 -17.79
N ARG A 54 0.82 25.49 -16.76
CA ARG A 54 1.10 25.82 -15.35
C ARG A 54 2.29 25.04 -14.78
N GLY A 55 2.87 24.10 -15.54
CA GLY A 55 3.94 23.22 -15.05
C GLY A 55 3.50 22.26 -13.94
N VAL A 56 2.19 22.05 -13.77
CA VAL A 56 1.61 21.15 -12.75
C VAL A 56 1.28 19.78 -13.35
N TRP A 57 1.30 19.67 -14.68
CA TRP A 57 1.08 18.40 -15.37
C TRP A 57 2.16 17.39 -15.03
N ASN A 58 1.75 16.22 -14.57
CA ASN A 58 2.64 15.09 -14.38
C ASN A 58 2.37 14.02 -15.43
N ASP A 59 3.45 13.42 -15.93
CA ASP A 59 3.36 12.28 -16.82
C ASP A 59 2.89 11.03 -16.07
N ASN A 60 1.64 10.65 -16.31
CA ASN A 60 1.03 9.44 -15.77
C ASN A 60 1.09 8.25 -16.74
N THR A 61 1.76 8.38 -17.90
CA THR A 61 1.76 7.32 -18.93
C THR A 61 2.21 5.96 -18.39
N VAL A 62 3.25 5.95 -17.55
CA VAL A 62 3.73 4.72 -16.90
C VAL A 62 2.69 4.19 -15.91
N ALA A 63 2.11 5.06 -15.09
CA ALA A 63 1.09 4.68 -14.11
C ALA A 63 -0.23 4.21 -14.74
N ASP A 64 -0.59 4.72 -15.92
CA ASP A 64 -1.74 4.30 -16.72
C ASP A 64 -1.52 2.93 -17.37
N ALA A 65 -0.27 2.60 -17.67
CA ALA A 65 0.13 1.31 -18.24
C ALA A 65 0.39 0.23 -17.18
N THR A 66 0.72 0.61 -15.95
CA THR A 66 0.98 -0.31 -14.84
C THR A 66 -0.27 -0.57 -14.02
N THR A 67 -0.69 -1.83 -13.92
CA THR A 67 -1.83 -2.22 -13.10
C THR A 67 -1.45 -2.33 -11.62
N LEU A 68 -2.45 -2.37 -10.72
CA LEU A 68 -2.20 -2.66 -9.31
C LEU A 68 -1.53 -4.03 -9.11
N ALA A 69 -1.85 -5.02 -9.95
CA ALA A 69 -1.22 -6.33 -9.96
C ALA A 69 0.29 -6.22 -10.23
N ASP A 70 0.66 -5.53 -11.31
CA ASP A 70 2.06 -5.31 -11.67
C ASP A 70 2.81 -4.60 -10.55
N GLY A 71 2.19 -3.58 -9.96
CA GLY A 71 2.78 -2.85 -8.83
C GLY A 71 3.02 -3.73 -7.61
N LEU A 72 2.06 -4.57 -7.23
CA LEU A 72 2.20 -5.51 -6.10
C LEU A 72 3.30 -6.55 -6.38
N ASP A 73 3.36 -7.09 -7.59
CA ASP A 73 4.36 -8.09 -7.99
C ASP A 73 5.78 -7.49 -8.00
N ASP A 74 5.94 -6.28 -8.57
CA ASP A 74 7.21 -5.57 -8.56
C ASP A 74 7.64 -5.20 -7.14
N TYR A 75 6.70 -4.81 -6.29
CA TYR A 75 6.99 -4.53 -4.88
C TYR A 75 7.48 -5.77 -4.15
N GLU A 76 6.80 -6.89 -4.34
CA GLU A 76 7.16 -8.18 -3.75
C GLU A 76 8.54 -8.64 -4.19
N LYS A 77 8.91 -8.42 -5.46
CA LYS A 77 10.20 -8.84 -6.03
C LYS A 77 11.34 -7.89 -5.66
N LYS A 78 11.12 -6.58 -5.72
CA LYS A 78 12.18 -5.56 -5.66
C LYS A 78 12.37 -4.98 -4.27
N ILE A 79 11.30 -4.86 -3.48
CA ILE A 79 11.31 -4.11 -2.22
C ILE A 79 11.22 -5.04 -1.01
N THR A 80 10.29 -5.98 -1.01
CA THR A 80 10.05 -6.90 0.12
C THR A 80 11.29 -7.69 0.58
N PRO A 81 12.17 -8.22 -0.30
CA PRO A 81 13.32 -9.03 0.12
C PRO A 81 14.35 -8.25 0.94
N GLY A 82 14.45 -6.93 0.74
CA GLY A 82 15.35 -6.06 1.50
C GLY A 82 14.88 -5.78 2.93
N LYS A 83 13.68 -6.21 3.32
CA LYS A 83 13.10 -5.92 4.62
C LYS A 83 13.23 -7.09 5.59
N LYS A 84 13.48 -6.77 6.86
CA LYS A 84 13.41 -7.75 7.97
C LYS A 84 12.04 -8.44 8.07
N SER A 85 10.97 -7.79 7.61
CA SER A 85 9.60 -8.28 7.60
C SER A 85 9.22 -9.12 6.38
N ALA A 86 10.15 -9.44 5.47
CA ALA A 86 9.88 -10.04 4.16
C ALA A 86 8.87 -11.21 4.20
N LYS A 87 9.10 -12.20 5.08
CA LYS A 87 8.22 -13.37 5.22
C LYS A 87 6.78 -13.00 5.61
N GLY A 88 6.62 -12.07 6.53
CA GLY A 88 5.29 -11.62 6.97
C GLY A 88 4.60 -10.73 5.95
N GLU A 89 5.36 -9.94 5.19
CA GLU A 89 4.83 -9.06 4.15
C GLU A 89 4.31 -9.85 2.94
N ALA A 90 4.99 -10.92 2.50
CA ALA A 90 4.53 -11.74 1.38
C ALA A 90 3.11 -12.29 1.60
N SER A 91 2.82 -12.79 2.80
CA SER A 91 1.47 -13.24 3.17
C SER A 91 0.44 -12.11 3.09
N ILE A 92 0.81 -10.90 3.52
CA ILE A 92 -0.09 -9.75 3.47
C ILE A 92 -0.33 -9.28 2.02
N LEU A 93 0.72 -9.26 1.19
CA LEU A 93 0.61 -8.92 -0.23
C LEU A 93 -0.34 -9.88 -0.94
N ASN A 94 -0.27 -11.18 -0.64
CA ASN A 94 -1.19 -12.16 -1.19
C ASN A 94 -2.66 -11.89 -0.79
N ILE A 95 -2.91 -11.55 0.48
CA ILE A 95 -4.25 -11.18 0.95
C ILE A 95 -4.76 -9.93 0.20
N ILE A 96 -3.92 -8.90 0.07
CA ILE A 96 -4.27 -7.68 -0.67
C ILE A 96 -4.60 -8.02 -2.13
N ARG A 97 -3.82 -8.91 -2.77
CA ARG A 97 -4.02 -9.33 -4.16
C ARG A 97 -5.39 -9.99 -4.36
N GLU A 98 -5.74 -10.98 -3.53
CA GLU A 98 -7.02 -11.70 -3.62
C GLU A 98 -8.24 -10.80 -3.31
N ASP A 99 -8.12 -9.95 -2.29
CA ASP A 99 -9.19 -9.03 -1.93
C ASP A 99 -9.37 -7.93 -3.00
N ALA A 100 -8.29 -7.41 -3.57
CA ALA A 100 -8.35 -6.46 -4.66
C ALA A 100 -8.93 -7.09 -5.93
N LYS A 101 -8.60 -8.36 -6.21
CA LYS A 101 -9.12 -9.10 -7.36
C LYS A 101 -10.64 -9.25 -7.30
N SER A 102 -11.14 -9.69 -6.15
CA SER A 102 -12.57 -9.90 -5.94
C SER A 102 -13.39 -8.61 -5.91
N LEU A 103 -12.75 -7.44 -5.71
CA LEU A 103 -13.37 -6.13 -5.87
C LEU A 103 -13.17 -5.52 -7.27
N GLY A 104 -12.54 -6.24 -8.22
CA GLY A 104 -12.28 -5.74 -9.57
C GLY A 104 -11.19 -4.66 -9.65
N LEU A 105 -10.39 -4.50 -8.59
CA LEU A 105 -9.36 -3.47 -8.47
C LEU A 105 -8.00 -3.92 -8.97
N LEU A 106 -7.72 -5.23 -8.92
CA LEU A 106 -6.38 -5.77 -9.15
C LEU A 106 -5.80 -5.40 -10.53
N TYR A 107 -6.63 -5.37 -11.57
CA TYR A 107 -6.21 -5.05 -12.93
C TYR A 107 -6.48 -3.60 -13.33
N LYS A 108 -6.92 -2.76 -12.38
CA LYS A 108 -7.09 -1.32 -12.60
C LYS A 108 -5.69 -0.67 -12.70
N PRO A 109 -5.48 0.28 -13.63
CA PRO A 109 -4.25 1.07 -13.65
C PRO A 109 -4.02 1.76 -12.31
N MET A 110 -2.77 1.82 -11.84
CA MET A 110 -2.45 2.42 -10.54
C MET A 110 -2.87 3.89 -10.46
N SER A 111 -2.78 4.63 -11.57
CA SER A 111 -3.28 6.01 -11.69
C SER A 111 -4.79 6.17 -11.48
N ARG A 112 -5.56 5.09 -11.67
CA ARG A 112 -7.02 5.08 -11.61
C ARG A 112 -7.56 4.49 -10.32
N VAL A 113 -6.71 3.88 -9.48
CA VAL A 113 -7.12 3.45 -8.15
C VAL A 113 -7.29 4.69 -7.28
N ASP A 114 -8.47 4.84 -6.67
CA ASP A 114 -8.80 6.00 -5.85
C ASP A 114 -9.04 5.65 -4.37
N GLY A 115 -9.30 6.66 -3.55
CA GLY A 115 -9.57 6.47 -2.12
C GLY A 115 -10.84 5.64 -1.85
N GLY A 116 -11.83 5.64 -2.75
CA GLY A 116 -13.05 4.84 -2.63
C GLY A 116 -12.79 3.36 -2.87
N ASP A 117 -11.94 3.02 -3.84
CA ASP A 117 -11.46 1.66 -4.07
C ASP A 117 -10.77 1.09 -2.82
N LEU A 118 -9.83 1.86 -2.24
CA LEU A 118 -9.10 1.43 -1.05
C LEU A 118 -9.96 1.46 0.23
N ALA A 119 -10.97 2.33 0.30
CA ALA A 119 -11.99 2.27 1.35
C ALA A 119 -12.80 0.97 1.26
N SER A 120 -13.12 0.50 0.05
CA SER A 120 -13.82 -0.77 -0.16
C SER A 120 -13.00 -1.97 0.32
N LEU A 121 -11.68 -1.97 0.08
CA LEU A 121 -10.76 -2.96 0.67
C LEU A 121 -10.77 -2.93 2.21
N ARG A 122 -10.66 -1.73 2.79
CA ARG A 122 -10.75 -1.54 4.25
C ARG A 122 -12.06 -2.10 4.80
N ASP A 123 -13.18 -1.79 4.15
CA ASP A 123 -14.51 -2.17 4.62
C ASP A 123 -14.75 -3.67 4.52
N ARG A 124 -14.24 -4.31 3.47
CA ARG A 124 -14.19 -5.78 3.37
C ARG A 124 -13.42 -6.38 4.54
N TRP A 125 -12.18 -5.95 4.79
CA TRP A 125 -11.40 -6.48 5.92
C TRP A 125 -12.10 -6.26 7.26
N LYS A 126 -12.81 -5.14 7.42
CA LYS A 126 -13.61 -4.88 8.62
C LYS A 126 -14.78 -5.86 8.73
N ALA A 127 -15.47 -6.16 7.63
CA ALA A 127 -16.56 -7.15 7.58
C ALA A 127 -16.05 -8.56 7.94
N ASP A 128 -14.83 -8.90 7.52
CA ASP A 128 -14.16 -10.16 7.86
C ASP A 128 -13.65 -10.22 9.31
N GLY A 129 -13.94 -9.21 10.14
CA GLY A 129 -13.53 -9.16 11.55
C GLY A 129 -12.04 -8.89 11.77
N VAL A 130 -11.32 -8.38 10.77
CA VAL A 130 -9.88 -8.09 10.88
C VAL A 130 -9.66 -6.95 11.87
N LYS A 131 -8.73 -7.15 12.82
CA LYS A 131 -8.41 -6.15 13.86
C LYS A 131 -7.90 -4.84 13.25
N PRO A 132 -8.23 -3.66 13.82
CA PRO A 132 -7.78 -2.37 13.30
C PRO A 132 -6.28 -2.26 13.06
N ALA A 133 -5.44 -2.75 13.98
CA ALA A 133 -3.99 -2.73 13.83
C ALA A 133 -3.51 -3.51 12.59
N THR A 134 -4.20 -4.61 12.26
CA THR A 134 -3.89 -5.41 11.06
C THR A 134 -4.34 -4.69 9.80
N ILE A 135 -5.52 -4.05 9.80
CA ILE A 135 -6.00 -3.20 8.70
C ILE A 135 -5.00 -2.08 8.40
N HIS A 136 -4.49 -1.40 9.43
CA HIS A 136 -3.44 -0.39 9.28
C HIS A 136 -2.18 -0.95 8.62
N ARG A 137 -1.73 -2.13 9.04
CA ARG A 137 -0.55 -2.77 8.45
C ARG A 137 -0.75 -3.09 6.96
N ARG A 138 -1.92 -3.60 6.59
CA ARG A 138 -2.27 -3.87 5.17
C ARG A 138 -2.28 -2.58 4.36
N MET A 139 -2.95 -1.53 4.86
CA MET A 139 -3.02 -0.24 4.17
C MET A 139 -1.66 0.45 4.07
N ALA A 140 -0.80 0.31 5.09
CA ALA A 140 0.54 0.86 5.07
C ALA A 140 1.40 0.27 3.94
N LEU A 141 1.25 -1.03 3.62
CA LEU A 141 1.93 -1.65 2.48
C LEU A 141 1.46 -1.07 1.15
N VAL A 142 0.15 -0.91 0.97
CA VAL A 142 -0.39 -0.25 -0.23
C VAL A 142 0.14 1.18 -0.32
N SER A 143 0.09 1.96 0.77
CA SER A 143 0.64 3.32 0.79
C SER A 143 2.12 3.37 0.42
N HIS A 144 2.93 2.43 0.92
CA HIS A 144 4.35 2.38 0.60
C HIS A 144 4.60 1.95 -0.84
N LEU A 145 3.79 1.04 -1.40
CA LEU A 145 3.83 0.71 -2.82
C LEU A 145 3.67 1.97 -3.68
N TYR A 146 2.63 2.79 -3.43
CA TYR A 146 2.41 4.03 -4.20
C TYR A 146 3.54 5.05 -4.01
N THR A 147 4.15 5.09 -2.81
CA THR A 147 5.28 5.96 -2.53
C THR A 147 6.52 5.55 -3.34
N VAL A 148 6.87 4.26 -3.33
CA VAL A 148 7.99 3.71 -4.11
C VAL A 148 7.74 3.86 -5.60
N ALA A 149 6.53 3.56 -6.08
CA ALA A 149 6.18 3.67 -7.49
C ALA A 149 6.39 5.11 -8.00
N ARG A 150 6.00 6.09 -7.19
CA ARG A 150 6.20 7.51 -7.48
C ARG A 150 7.67 7.92 -7.51
N GLU A 151 8.43 7.49 -6.51
CA GLU A 151 9.81 7.96 -6.28
C GLU A 151 10.84 7.20 -7.13
N GLU A 152 10.65 5.91 -7.33
CA GLU A 152 11.65 5.02 -7.93
C GLU A 152 11.21 4.45 -9.28
N TRP A 153 9.90 4.30 -9.54
CA TRP A 153 9.41 3.65 -10.77
C TRP A 153 8.93 4.63 -11.84
N LYS A 154 9.48 5.84 -11.81
CA LYS A 154 9.23 6.92 -12.78
C LYS A 154 7.76 7.35 -12.88
N MET A 155 6.92 7.02 -11.89
CA MET A 155 5.52 7.45 -11.83
C MET A 155 5.38 8.77 -11.04
N LYS A 156 6.15 9.80 -11.39
CA LYS A 156 6.28 11.02 -10.56
C LYS A 156 4.94 11.70 -10.22
N GLY A 157 3.96 11.58 -11.11
CA GLY A 157 2.60 12.11 -10.95
C GLY A 157 1.63 11.27 -10.16
N LEU A 158 2.05 10.08 -9.74
CA LEU A 158 1.16 9.13 -9.09
C LEU A 158 0.76 9.65 -7.71
N HIS A 159 -0.53 9.94 -7.57
CA HIS A 159 -1.16 10.22 -6.30
C HIS A 159 -1.24 8.94 -5.46
N ASN A 160 -1.13 9.07 -4.14
CA ASN A 160 -1.25 7.93 -3.23
C ASN A 160 -2.66 7.91 -2.61
N PRO A 161 -3.59 7.08 -3.14
CA PRO A 161 -4.98 7.04 -2.68
C PRO A 161 -5.13 6.53 -1.24
N ALA A 162 -4.12 5.82 -0.70
CA ALA A 162 -4.20 5.29 0.66
C ALA A 162 -4.21 6.41 1.72
N ARG A 163 -3.72 7.60 1.37
CA ARG A 163 -3.73 8.78 2.25
C ARG A 163 -5.12 9.39 2.41
N ASP A 164 -6.03 9.10 1.49
CA ASP A 164 -7.40 9.61 1.51
C ASP A 164 -8.36 8.67 2.27
N VAL A 165 -7.86 7.52 2.73
CA VAL A 165 -8.68 6.52 3.42
C VAL A 165 -8.63 6.73 4.93
N LYS A 166 -9.80 7.02 5.52
CA LYS A 166 -9.96 7.02 6.98
C LYS A 166 -9.87 5.60 7.53
N LEU A 167 -8.88 5.33 8.38
CA LEU A 167 -8.70 4.01 9.00
C LEU A 167 -9.40 3.90 10.36
N PRO A 168 -9.83 2.69 10.78
CA PRO A 168 -10.43 2.49 12.09
C PRO A 168 -9.43 2.81 13.22
N PRO A 169 -9.90 3.30 14.38
CA PRO A 169 -9.03 3.61 15.51
C PRO A 169 -8.39 2.34 16.08
N VAL A 170 -7.10 2.40 16.37
CA VAL A 170 -6.35 1.30 16.98
C VAL A 170 -6.35 1.46 18.50
N ARG A 171 -7.02 0.54 19.20
CA ARG A 171 -7.08 0.50 20.68
C ARG A 171 -6.47 -0.81 21.19
N ASN A 172 -5.18 -1.01 20.95
CA ASN A 172 -4.47 -2.25 21.29
C ASN A 172 -3.41 -2.04 22.40
N SER A 173 -3.36 -0.87 23.03
CA SER A 173 -2.46 -0.62 24.16
C SER A 173 -2.80 -1.55 25.32
N ARG A 174 -1.83 -2.33 25.76
CA ARG A 174 -1.96 -3.16 26.97
C ARG A 174 -1.34 -2.40 28.13
N ARG A 175 -2.11 -2.20 29.20
CA ARG A 175 -1.64 -1.57 30.45
C ARG A 175 -1.47 -2.55 31.61
N ARG A 176 -1.95 -3.78 31.47
CA ARG A 176 -1.85 -4.82 32.50
C ARG A 176 -0.55 -5.60 32.36
N ARG A 177 0.18 -5.72 33.47
CA ARG A 177 1.26 -6.69 33.68
C ARG A 177 0.70 -7.89 34.44
N ILE A 178 1.24 -9.09 34.17
CA ILE A 178 0.95 -10.30 34.93
C ILE A 178 1.42 -10.07 36.38
N ARG A 179 0.59 -10.41 37.37
CA ARG A 179 0.96 -10.31 38.78
C ARG A 179 1.82 -11.51 39.20
N LYS A 180 2.49 -11.41 40.33
CA LYS A 180 3.38 -12.47 40.80
C LYS A 180 2.64 -13.79 41.04
N GLU A 181 1.44 -13.73 41.62
CA GLU A 181 0.62 -14.90 41.91
C GLU A 181 0.15 -15.59 40.62
N GLU A 182 -0.20 -14.79 39.60
CA GLU A 182 -0.59 -15.29 38.28
C GLU A 182 0.61 -15.93 37.56
N PHE A 183 1.80 -15.33 37.69
CA PHE A 183 3.02 -15.89 37.15
C PHE A 183 3.34 -17.24 37.79
N ASP A 184 3.31 -17.33 39.12
CA ASP A 184 3.59 -18.56 39.87
C ASP A 184 2.58 -19.66 39.51
N ALA A 185 1.30 -19.32 39.35
CA ALA A 185 0.28 -20.25 38.89
C ALA A 185 0.51 -20.76 37.46
N ILE A 186 0.94 -19.90 36.53
CA ILE A 186 1.27 -20.29 35.15
C ILE A 186 2.48 -21.23 35.12
N VAL A 187 3.50 -20.94 35.94
CA VAL A 187 4.70 -21.77 36.04
C VAL A 187 4.35 -23.15 36.60
N ALA A 188 3.59 -23.21 37.70
CA ALA A 188 3.15 -24.47 38.29
C ALA A 188 2.30 -25.31 37.32
N ALA A 189 1.38 -24.68 36.59
CA ALA A 189 0.52 -25.36 35.62
C ALA A 189 1.26 -25.78 34.33
N SER A 190 2.46 -25.28 34.08
CA SER A 190 3.22 -25.61 32.88
C SER A 190 3.78 -27.04 32.89
N GLU A 191 4.00 -27.60 34.09
CA GLU A 191 4.63 -28.91 34.33
C GLU A 191 5.99 -29.13 33.63
N SER A 192 6.57 -28.07 33.04
CA SER A 192 7.86 -28.11 32.36
C SER A 192 8.99 -27.83 33.35
N ALA A 193 10.07 -28.60 33.23
CA ALA A 193 11.26 -28.40 34.05
C ALA A 193 12.00 -27.11 33.68
N GLU A 194 11.94 -26.71 32.40
CA GLU A 194 12.75 -25.62 31.82
C GLU A 194 11.97 -24.32 31.67
N PHE A 195 10.64 -24.38 31.50
CA PHE A 195 9.80 -23.18 31.37
C PHE A 195 9.94 -22.19 32.54
N PRO A 196 10.05 -22.60 33.82
CA PRO A 196 10.24 -21.67 34.94
C PRO A 196 11.42 -20.71 34.74
N ASP A 197 12.56 -21.21 34.25
CA ASP A 197 13.78 -20.42 34.05
C ASP A 197 13.58 -19.36 32.95
N PHE A 198 13.05 -19.77 31.80
CA PHE A 198 12.74 -18.86 30.70
C PHE A 198 11.67 -17.84 31.08
N ALA A 199 10.63 -18.29 31.77
CA ALA A 199 9.52 -17.44 32.20
C ALA A 199 10.00 -16.39 33.20
N GLY A 200 10.90 -16.74 34.14
CA GLY A 200 11.50 -15.81 35.09
C GLY A 200 12.27 -14.69 34.40
N ILE A 201 13.13 -15.04 33.44
CA ILE A 201 13.87 -14.03 32.65
C ILE A 201 12.89 -13.11 31.91
N LEU A 202 11.86 -13.65 31.26
CA LEU A 202 10.87 -12.84 30.54
C LEU A 202 10.05 -11.94 31.48
N TYR A 203 9.69 -12.45 32.65
CA TYR A 203 8.91 -11.71 33.64
C TYR A 203 9.69 -10.50 34.17
N GLU A 204 11.00 -10.65 34.42
CA GLU A 204 11.83 -9.58 34.97
C GLU A 204 12.35 -8.60 33.91
N THR A 205 12.77 -9.10 32.75
CA THR A 205 13.43 -8.29 31.71
C THR A 205 12.45 -7.71 30.68
N ALA A 206 11.24 -8.27 30.57
CA ALA A 206 10.28 -7.97 29.52
C ALA A 206 10.85 -8.11 28.08
N MET A 207 11.91 -8.91 27.89
CA MET A 207 12.48 -9.20 26.58
C MET A 207 11.45 -9.83 25.65
N ARG A 208 11.61 -9.61 24.33
CA ARG A 208 10.82 -10.36 23.35
C ARG A 208 11.25 -11.83 23.36
N ARG A 209 10.30 -12.75 23.14
CA ARG A 209 10.61 -14.18 23.03
C ARG A 209 11.76 -14.49 22.06
N SER A 210 11.80 -13.79 20.93
CA SER A 210 12.88 -13.95 19.94
C SER A 210 14.25 -13.48 20.45
N GLU A 211 14.28 -12.45 21.31
CA GLU A 211 15.52 -11.94 21.91
C GLU A 211 16.05 -12.95 22.94
N LEU A 212 15.16 -13.57 23.72
CA LEU A 212 15.53 -14.66 24.64
C LEU A 212 16.07 -15.89 23.88
N GLN A 213 15.46 -16.25 22.75
CA GLN A 213 15.87 -17.42 21.95
C GLN A 213 17.29 -17.30 21.37
N THR A 214 17.77 -16.07 21.16
CA THR A 214 19.10 -15.81 20.61
C THR A 214 20.09 -15.33 21.67
N LEU A 215 19.70 -15.31 22.95
CA LEU A 215 20.54 -14.81 24.03
C LEU A 215 21.68 -15.80 24.32
N ALA A 216 22.93 -15.35 24.21
CA ALA A 216 24.12 -16.10 24.55
C ALA A 216 24.81 -15.54 25.81
N TRP A 217 25.68 -16.33 26.44
CA TRP A 217 26.39 -15.91 27.65
C TRP A 217 27.24 -14.65 27.47
N GLU A 218 27.79 -14.43 26.27
CA GLU A 218 28.52 -13.22 25.91
C GLU A 218 27.67 -11.94 25.95
N ASN A 219 26.34 -12.07 25.83
CA ASN A 219 25.39 -10.97 25.91
C ASN A 219 25.05 -10.59 27.37
N VAL A 220 25.43 -11.41 28.34
CA VAL A 220 25.03 -11.28 29.74
C VAL A 220 26.16 -10.68 30.56
N ASN A 221 25.95 -9.49 31.11
CA ASN A 221 26.83 -8.90 32.08
C ASN A 221 26.18 -8.95 33.46
N ILE A 222 26.65 -9.92 34.27
CA ILE A 222 26.15 -10.16 35.63
C ILE A 222 26.46 -8.97 36.55
N LYS A 223 27.60 -8.30 36.37
CA LYS A 223 28.00 -7.15 37.21
C LYS A 223 27.07 -5.96 36.99
N SER A 224 26.75 -5.64 35.74
CA SER A 224 25.83 -4.55 35.40
C SER A 224 24.36 -4.96 35.39
N ARG A 225 24.06 -6.25 35.58
CA ARG A 225 22.70 -6.83 35.53
C ARG A 225 21.97 -6.51 34.22
N THR A 226 22.68 -6.64 33.10
CA THR A 226 22.14 -6.35 31.76
C THR A 226 22.36 -7.51 30.80
N ALA A 227 21.39 -7.73 29.91
CA ALA A 227 21.49 -8.61 28.76
C ALA A 227 21.34 -7.77 27.48
N ARG A 228 22.22 -7.94 26.48
CA ARG A 228 22.21 -7.19 25.21
C ARG A 228 22.47 -8.04 23.98
#